data_AF-A0A967IIN3-F1
#
_entry.id   AF-A0A967IIN3-F1
#
_cell.length_a   1.000
_cell.length_b   1.000
_cell.length_c   1.000
_cell.angle_alpha   90.00
_cell.angle_beta   90.00
_cell.angle_gamma   90.00
#
_symmetry.space_group_name_H-M   'P 1'
#
loop_
_entity.id
_entity.type
_entity.pdbx_description
1 polymer ?
#
loop_
_entity_poly.entity_id
_entity_poly.type
_entity_poly.pdbx_seq_one_letter_code
_entity_poly.pdbx_strand_id
1 'polypeptide(L)'
;SGAKGVEGESSLMYSVGIGCQDCHTAVAKGIYRSTKETCADCHDEDYIGVFEEWAADTDAEIAKLSELRVDVEAALLDADQNNRDTAALWERYQKALYNLQFVEDDGTSGVHNNDYAISILDSVEEDFKAIMDELDSTW
;
A
#
# COMPACT_ATOMS: atom_id res chain seq x y z
N SER A 1 -13.76 4.39 2.98
CA SER A 1 -13.47 4.56 1.53
C SER A 1 -12.25 3.71 1.22
N GLY A 2 -12.16 3.13 0.03
CA GLY A 2 -10.98 2.37 -0.42
C GLY A 2 -10.01 3.24 -1.23
N ALA A 3 -8.99 2.61 -1.81
CA ALA A 3 -8.08 3.25 -2.76
C ALA A 3 -8.83 3.84 -3.97
N LYS A 4 -8.26 4.90 -4.54
CA LYS A 4 -8.84 5.61 -5.70
C LYS A 4 -8.44 4.91 -7.00
N GLY A 5 -9.43 4.50 -7.77
CA GLY A 5 -9.23 3.92 -9.10
C GLY A 5 -8.64 2.51 -9.09
N VAL A 6 -8.65 1.83 -7.94
CA VAL A 6 -8.24 0.44 -7.78
C VAL A 6 -9.44 -0.33 -7.23
N GLU A 7 -9.96 -1.28 -8.02
CA GLU A 7 -10.99 -2.19 -7.52
C GLU A 7 -10.35 -3.23 -6.60
N GLY A 8 -10.99 -3.53 -5.49
CA GLY A 8 -10.50 -4.48 -4.51
C GLY A 8 -11.59 -5.44 -4.09
N GLU A 9 -11.22 -6.71 -3.94
CA GLU A 9 -12.05 -7.73 -3.33
C GLU A 9 -11.76 -7.83 -1.83
N SER A 10 -12.69 -8.41 -1.07
CA SER A 10 -12.42 -8.74 0.33
C SER A 10 -11.30 -9.77 0.44
N SER A 11 -10.51 -9.71 1.51
CA SER A 11 -9.48 -10.72 1.75
C SER A 11 -10.08 -12.12 1.94
N LEU A 12 -9.30 -13.16 1.63
CA LEU A 12 -9.74 -14.55 1.73
C LEU A 12 -10.20 -14.90 3.15
N MET A 13 -9.46 -14.46 4.18
CA MET A 13 -9.82 -14.68 5.58
C MET A 13 -11.18 -14.06 5.91
N TYR A 14 -11.43 -12.82 5.46
CA TYR A 14 -12.73 -12.18 5.64
C TYR A 14 -13.84 -12.94 4.89
N SER A 15 -13.57 -13.38 3.66
CA SER A 15 -14.55 -14.07 2.82
C SER A 15 -15.05 -15.40 3.40
N VAL A 16 -14.24 -16.06 4.23
CA VAL A 16 -14.59 -17.31 4.94
C VAL A 16 -15.08 -17.08 6.36
N GLY A 17 -15.30 -15.82 6.76
CA GLY A 17 -15.94 -15.44 8.03
C GLY A 17 -14.99 -15.23 9.20
N ILE A 18 -13.69 -15.10 8.97
CA ILE A 18 -12.73 -14.73 10.02
C ILE A 18 -12.90 -13.24 10.36
N GLY A 19 -13.17 -12.96 11.63
CA GLY A 19 -13.30 -11.63 12.19
C GLY A 19 -12.04 -11.14 12.89
N CYS A 20 -12.02 -9.85 13.26
CA CYS A 20 -10.83 -9.22 13.84
C CYS A 20 -10.35 -9.91 15.13
N GLN A 21 -11.29 -10.39 15.95
CA GLN A 21 -10.99 -10.99 17.26
C GLN A 21 -10.44 -12.41 17.16
N ASP A 22 -10.53 -13.05 15.99
CA ASP A 22 -9.96 -14.38 15.77
C ASP A 22 -8.43 -14.31 15.72
N CYS A 23 -7.86 -13.20 15.22
CA CYS A 23 -6.41 -12.98 15.21
C CYS A 23 -5.94 -12.04 16.34
N HIS A 24 -6.77 -11.09 16.78
CA HIS A 24 -6.42 -10.10 17.80
C HIS A 24 -6.99 -10.49 19.18
N THR A 25 -6.35 -11.44 19.85
CA THR A 25 -6.92 -12.15 21.01
C THR A 25 -6.50 -11.61 22.39
N ALA A 26 -5.50 -10.72 22.49
CA ALA A 26 -4.95 -10.28 23.79
C ALA A 26 -5.83 -9.24 24.51
N VAL A 27 -6.72 -9.69 25.40
CA VAL A 27 -7.69 -8.82 26.11
C VAL A 27 -7.11 -8.11 27.34
N ALA A 28 -5.99 -8.58 27.91
CA ALA A 28 -5.58 -8.24 29.29
C ALA A 28 -5.35 -6.74 29.60
N LYS A 29 -5.19 -5.87 28.59
CA LYS A 29 -5.05 -4.41 28.76
C LYS A 29 -5.80 -3.58 27.70
N GLY A 30 -6.75 -4.17 26.96
CA GLY A 30 -7.39 -3.52 25.80
C GLY A 30 -6.44 -3.27 24.62
N ILE A 31 -5.26 -3.92 24.62
CA ILE A 31 -4.30 -3.90 23.52
C ILE A 31 -4.52 -5.18 22.72
N TYR A 32 -5.39 -5.07 21.72
CA TYR A 32 -5.68 -6.09 20.71
C TYR A 32 -4.50 -6.20 19.74
N ARG A 33 -3.32 -6.60 20.21
CA ARG A 33 -2.19 -6.92 19.33
C ARG A 33 -2.31 -8.37 18.91
N SER A 34 -2.45 -8.59 17.60
CA SER A 34 -2.15 -9.88 17.00
C SER A 34 -0.66 -10.15 17.11
N THR A 35 -0.31 -11.43 17.05
CA THR A 35 1.06 -11.86 16.83
C THR A 35 1.03 -12.86 15.69
N LYS A 36 2.12 -12.98 14.94
CA LYS A 36 2.21 -13.95 13.83
C LYS A 36 1.88 -15.38 14.27
N GLU A 37 2.09 -15.69 15.55
CA GLU A 37 1.78 -16.99 16.13
C GLU A 37 0.27 -17.32 16.13
N THR A 38 -0.64 -16.34 16.11
CA THR A 38 -2.09 -16.63 16.04
C THR A 38 -2.51 -17.22 14.69
N CYS A 39 -1.68 -17.08 13.65
CA CYS A 39 -1.90 -17.76 12.38
C CYS A 39 -1.85 -19.30 12.54
N ALA A 40 -1.03 -19.79 13.46
CA ALA A 40 -0.85 -21.23 13.71
C ALA A 40 -2.01 -21.86 14.52
N ASP A 41 -2.99 -21.07 14.98
CA ASP A 41 -4.20 -21.60 15.62
C ASP A 41 -5.12 -22.30 14.59
N CYS A 42 -5.04 -21.90 13.32
CA CYS A 42 -5.84 -22.45 12.21
C CYS A 42 -5.00 -23.02 11.05
N HIS A 43 -3.74 -22.60 10.90
CA HIS A 43 -2.81 -23.05 9.86
C HIS A 43 -1.61 -23.80 10.46
N ASP A 44 -0.85 -24.49 9.62
CA ASP A 44 0.42 -25.08 10.04
C ASP A 44 1.48 -24.00 10.36
N GLU A 45 2.50 -24.33 11.16
CA GLU A 45 3.53 -23.37 11.61
C GLU A 45 4.26 -22.67 10.46
N ASP A 46 4.39 -23.33 9.30
CA ASP A 46 5.00 -22.75 8.09
C ASP A 46 4.26 -21.49 7.60
N TYR A 47 2.99 -21.31 7.96
CA TYR A 47 2.18 -20.14 7.62
C TYR A 47 2.67 -18.86 8.32
N ILE A 48 3.44 -18.98 9.40
CA ILE A 48 4.14 -17.85 10.02
C ILE A 48 5.10 -17.21 9.01
N GLY A 49 5.75 -18.02 8.15
CA GLY A 49 6.63 -17.52 7.09
C GLY A 49 5.88 -16.68 6.06
N VAL A 50 4.64 -17.06 5.72
CA VAL A 50 3.78 -16.30 4.80
C VAL A 50 3.43 -14.92 5.38
N PHE A 51 3.11 -14.85 6.68
CA PHE A 51 2.90 -13.58 7.36
C PHE A 51 4.14 -12.68 7.26
N GLU A 52 5.33 -13.23 7.54
CA GLU A 52 6.58 -12.48 7.54
C GLU A 52 6.95 -12.00 6.14
N GLU A 53 6.78 -12.84 5.13
CA GLU A 53 7.00 -12.52 3.72
C GLU A 53 6.10 -11.38 3.29
N TRP A 54 4.79 -11.49 3.48
CA TRP A 54 3.83 -10.46 3.08
C TRP A 54 4.10 -9.12 3.74
N ALA A 55 4.39 -9.13 5.04
CA ALA A 55 4.71 -7.91 5.78
C ALA A 55 6.00 -7.27 5.26
N ALA A 56 7.06 -8.06 5.09
CA ALA A 56 8.35 -7.57 4.63
C ALA A 56 8.29 -7.03 3.20
N ASP A 57 7.62 -7.73 2.29
CA ASP A 57 7.49 -7.32 0.89
C ASP A 57 6.66 -6.04 0.75
N THR A 58 5.56 -5.95 1.50
CA THR A 58 4.72 -4.75 1.51
C THR A 58 5.48 -3.55 2.06
N ASP A 59 6.20 -3.70 3.18
CA ASP A 59 7.01 -2.63 3.76
C ASP A 59 8.14 -2.18 2.81
N ALA A 60 8.78 -3.14 2.13
CA ALA A 60 9.82 -2.86 1.15
C ALA A 60 9.29 -2.06 -0.05
N GLU A 61 8.11 -2.43 -0.57
CA GLU A 61 7.50 -1.72 -1.69
C GLU A 61 7.02 -0.31 -1.27
N ILE A 62 6.45 -0.15 -0.07
CA ILE A 62 6.12 1.18 0.49
C ILE A 62 7.37 2.06 0.59
N ALA A 63 8.48 1.52 1.08
CA ALA A 63 9.73 2.26 1.21
C ALA A 63 10.26 2.72 -0.16
N LYS A 64 10.28 1.81 -1.14
CA LYS A 64 10.67 2.10 -2.53
C LYS A 64 9.78 3.19 -3.15
N LEU A 65 8.47 3.08 -3.00
CA LEU A 65 7.52 4.06 -3.55
C LEU A 65 7.59 5.40 -2.83
N SER A 66 7.94 5.40 -1.54
CA SER A 66 8.18 6.63 -0.77
C SER A 66 9.41 7.40 -1.25
N GLU A 67 10.46 6.69 -1.67
CA GLU A 67 11.62 7.29 -2.33
C GLU A 67 11.23 7.85 -3.72
N LEU A 68 10.57 7.04 -4.55
CA LEU A 68 10.10 7.48 -5.88
C LEU A 68 9.18 8.71 -5.81
N ARG A 69 8.30 8.77 -4.80
CA ARG A 69 7.43 9.92 -4.55
C ARG A 69 8.23 11.23 -4.43
N VAL A 70 9.37 11.21 -3.74
CA VAL A 70 10.21 12.40 -3.55
C VAL A 70 10.78 12.88 -4.88
N ASP A 71 11.23 11.94 -5.72
CA ASP A 71 11.76 12.26 -7.06
C ASP A 71 10.67 12.83 -7.97
N VAL A 72 9.48 12.21 -7.98
CA VAL A 72 8.32 12.67 -8.76
C VAL A 72 7.89 14.09 -8.33
N GLU A 73 7.81 14.34 -7.02
CA GLU A 73 7.46 15.67 -6.49
C GLU A 73 8.49 16.72 -6.88
N ALA A 74 9.78 16.39 -6.81
CA ALA A 74 10.85 17.28 -7.24
C ALA A 74 10.77 17.60 -8.73
N ALA A 75 10.51 16.61 -9.58
CA ALA A 75 10.37 16.77 -11.02
C ALA A 75 9.14 17.64 -11.39
N LEU A 76 8.01 17.46 -10.70
CA LEU A 76 6.83 18.31 -10.86
C LEU A 76 7.11 19.77 -10.48
N LEU A 77 7.78 19.98 -9.35
CA LEU A 77 8.16 21.33 -8.90
C LEU A 77 9.12 22.02 -9.87
N ASP A 78 10.07 21.29 -10.46
CA ASP A 78 10.94 21.83 -11.51
C ASP A 78 10.15 22.18 -12.77
N ALA A 79 9.24 21.31 -13.21
CA ALA A 79 8.39 21.57 -14.36
C ALA A 79 7.51 22.83 -14.18
N ASP A 80 6.97 23.03 -12.98
CA ASP A 80 6.22 24.24 -12.60
C ASP A 80 7.08 25.50 -12.69
N GLN A 81 8.33 25.45 -12.18
CA GLN A 81 9.28 26.57 -12.26
C GLN A 81 9.61 26.93 -13.71
N ASN A 82 9.56 25.95 -14.61
CA ASN A 82 9.74 26.13 -16.05
C ASN A 82 8.43 26.50 -16.78
N ASN A 83 7.34 26.81 -16.05
CA ASN A 83 6.03 27.22 -16.57
C ASN A 83 5.38 26.19 -17.53
N ARG A 84 5.61 24.89 -17.28
CA ARG A 84 4.92 23.80 -17.99
C ARG A 84 3.49 23.67 -17.47
N ASP A 85 2.59 23.14 -18.31
CA ASP A 85 1.23 22.77 -17.87
C ASP A 85 1.28 21.39 -17.20
N THR A 86 1.20 21.37 -15.87
CA THR A 86 1.36 20.18 -15.02
C THR A 86 0.09 19.82 -14.24
N ALA A 87 -1.04 20.51 -14.49
CA ALA A 87 -2.23 20.40 -13.65
C ALA A 87 -2.75 18.94 -13.57
N ALA A 88 -2.78 18.24 -14.70
CA ALA A 88 -3.18 16.83 -14.77
C ALA A 88 -2.17 15.89 -14.09
N LEU A 89 -0.88 16.22 -14.14
CA LEU A 89 0.18 15.45 -13.49
C LEU A 89 0.11 15.55 -11.97
N TRP A 90 -0.18 16.74 -11.44
CA TRP A 90 -0.43 16.94 -10.02
C TRP A 90 -1.69 16.19 -9.53
N GLU A 91 -2.75 16.15 -10.33
CA GLU A 91 -3.95 15.35 -10.00
C GLU A 91 -3.61 13.85 -9.92
N ARG A 92 -2.84 13.32 -10.89
CA ARG A 92 -2.34 11.94 -10.85
C ARG A 92 -1.44 11.69 -9.65
N TYR A 93 -0.52 12.60 -9.33
CA TYR A 93 0.35 12.50 -8.15
C TYR A 93 -0.46 12.43 -6.85
N GLN A 94 -1.49 13.28 -6.70
CA GLN A 94 -2.34 13.28 -5.51
C GLN A 94 -3.17 12.00 -5.36
N LYS A 95 -3.59 11.38 -6.47
CA LYS A 95 -4.22 10.05 -6.46
C LYS A 95 -3.23 9.00 -5.96
N ALA A 96 -2.03 8.95 -6.54
CA ALA A 96 -0.98 8.01 -6.15
C ALA A 96 -0.57 8.17 -4.68
N LEU A 97 -0.37 9.41 -4.23
CA LEU A 97 -0.03 9.72 -2.84
C LEU A 97 -1.11 9.24 -1.86
N TYR A 98 -2.38 9.47 -2.18
CA TYR A 98 -3.50 8.98 -1.38
C TYR A 98 -3.50 7.45 -1.30
N ASN A 99 -3.24 6.76 -2.41
CA ASN A 99 -3.21 5.31 -2.47
C ASN A 99 -2.03 4.72 -1.69
N LEU A 100 -0.85 5.34 -1.77
CA LEU A 100 0.33 4.94 -0.97
C LEU A 100 0.02 5.07 0.53
N GLN A 101 -0.50 6.22 0.94
CA GLN A 101 -0.90 6.48 2.33
C GLN A 101 -2.00 5.54 2.80
N PHE A 102 -2.93 5.15 1.92
CA PHE A 102 -3.99 4.22 2.26
C PHE A 102 -3.44 2.85 2.71
N VAL A 103 -2.38 2.35 2.06
CA VAL A 103 -1.73 1.08 2.46
C VAL A 103 -0.87 1.28 3.70
N GLU A 104 -0.13 2.39 3.79
CA GLU A 104 0.70 2.72 4.96
C GLU A 104 -0.14 2.88 6.24
N ASP A 105 -1.26 3.60 6.17
CA ASP A 105 -2.14 3.92 7.30
C ASP A 105 -2.97 2.72 7.78
N ASP A 106 -3.14 1.67 6.97
CA ASP A 106 -3.76 0.41 7.42
C ASP A 106 -2.93 -0.24 8.54
N GLY A 107 -1.60 -0.03 8.53
CA GLY A 107 -0.71 -0.40 9.63
C GLY A 107 -0.54 -1.90 9.83
N THR A 108 -0.96 -2.73 8.87
CA THR A 108 -0.79 -4.19 8.91
C THR A 108 0.24 -4.73 7.96
N SER A 109 0.93 -3.84 7.24
CA SER A 109 1.90 -4.22 6.22
C SER A 109 1.31 -5.23 5.22
N GLY A 110 0.08 -4.97 4.78
CA GLY A 110 -0.61 -5.78 3.78
C GLY A 110 -1.23 -7.09 4.31
N VAL A 111 -1.02 -7.48 5.57
CA VAL A 111 -1.48 -8.78 6.09
C VAL A 111 -3.01 -8.90 6.10
N HIS A 112 -3.74 -7.79 6.27
CA HIS A 112 -5.20 -7.81 6.21
C HIS A 112 -5.76 -8.21 4.83
N ASN A 113 -5.08 -7.81 3.74
CA ASN A 113 -5.49 -8.08 2.37
C ASN A 113 -4.30 -7.89 1.40
N ASN A 114 -3.43 -8.90 1.33
CA ASN A 114 -2.16 -8.80 0.62
C ASN A 114 -2.36 -8.52 -0.89
N ASP A 115 -3.26 -9.25 -1.55
CA ASP A 115 -3.56 -9.06 -2.97
C ASP A 115 -4.02 -7.63 -3.29
N TYR A 116 -4.85 -7.05 -2.42
CA TYR A 116 -5.32 -5.68 -2.64
C TYR A 116 -4.23 -4.65 -2.32
N ALA A 117 -3.44 -4.86 -1.27
CA ALA A 117 -2.29 -4.00 -0.97
C ALA A 117 -1.31 -3.96 -2.15
N ILE A 118 -0.98 -5.12 -2.73
CA ILE A 118 -0.14 -5.22 -3.94
C ILE A 118 -0.77 -4.44 -5.10
N SER A 119 -2.05 -4.69 -5.39
CA SER A 119 -2.75 -4.00 -6.49
C SER A 119 -2.76 -2.48 -6.33
N ILE A 120 -2.85 -1.98 -5.10
CA ILE A 120 -2.80 -0.55 -4.82
C ILE A 120 -1.39 -0.01 -5.04
N LEU A 121 -0.36 -0.68 -4.52
CA LEU A 121 1.04 -0.25 -4.66
C LEU A 121 1.52 -0.32 -6.12
N ASP A 122 1.09 -1.32 -6.88
CA ASP A 122 1.33 -1.40 -8.33
C ASP A 122 0.72 -0.20 -9.06
N SER A 123 -0.51 0.19 -8.69
CA SER A 123 -1.18 1.38 -9.26
C SER A 123 -0.44 2.68 -8.91
N VAL A 124 0.13 2.78 -7.71
CA VAL A 124 0.97 3.91 -7.30
C VAL A 124 2.24 3.97 -8.14
N GLU A 125 2.91 2.83 -8.32
CA GLU A 125 4.13 2.76 -9.12
C GLU A 125 3.88 3.16 -10.58
N GLU A 126 2.77 2.67 -11.16
CA GLU A 126 2.34 3.02 -12.51
C GLU A 126 2.09 4.52 -12.65
N ASP A 127 1.32 5.11 -11.72
CA ASP A 127 1.02 6.54 -11.74
C ASP A 127 2.31 7.39 -11.64
N PHE A 128 3.23 7.04 -10.73
CA PHE A 128 4.50 7.75 -10.56
C PHE A 128 5.40 7.64 -11.78
N LYS A 129 5.57 6.44 -12.34
CA LYS A 129 6.35 6.24 -13.59
C LYS A 129 5.75 7.02 -14.75
N ALA A 130 4.42 6.99 -14.91
CA ALA A 130 3.75 7.70 -15.97
C ALA A 130 3.91 9.23 -15.87
N ILE A 131 4.00 9.78 -14.65
CA ILE A 131 4.32 11.20 -14.46
C ILE A 131 5.74 11.51 -14.93
N MET A 132 6.72 10.69 -14.53
CA MET A 132 8.11 10.87 -14.93
C MET A 132 8.28 10.78 -16.45
N ASP A 133 7.68 9.76 -17.08
CA ASP A 133 7.74 9.56 -18.54
C ASP A 133 7.10 10.74 -19.31
N GLU A 134 5.98 11.27 -18.82
CA GLU A 134 5.32 12.44 -19.43
C GLU A 134 6.16 13.71 -19.25
N LEU A 135 6.81 13.85 -18.08
CA LEU A 135 7.74 14.94 -17.83
C LEU A 135 8.96 14.88 -18.78
N ASP A 136 9.50 13.69 -19.02
CA ASP A 136 10.68 13.41 -19.86
C ASP A 136 10.41 13.42 -21.37
N SER A 137 9.16 13.23 -21.80
CA SER A 137 8.81 13.26 -23.23
C SER A 137 8.49 14.65 -23.78
N THR A 138 8.36 15.65 -22.91
CA THR A 138 7.97 17.03 -23.29
C THR A 138 9.17 18.00 -23.34
N TRP A 139 10.40 17.48 -23.41
CA TRP A 139 11.62 18.29 -23.60
C TRP A 139 11.95 18.53 -25.08
#